data_AF-A0A7R9TCQ8-F1
#
_entry.id   AF-A0A7R9TCQ8-F1
#
_cell.length_a   1.000
_cell.length_b   1.000
_cell.length_c   1.000
_cell.angle_alpha   90.00
_cell.angle_beta   90.00
_cell.angle_gamma   90.00
#
_symmetry.space_group_name_H-M   'P 1'
#
loop_
_entity.id
_entity.type
_entity.pdbx_description
1 polymer ?
#
loop_
_entity_poly.entity_id
_entity_poly.type
_entity_poly.pdbx_seq_one_letter_code
_entity_poly.pdbx_strand_id
1 'polypeptide(L)'
;ATTTTTTTRTTTTRATLRRCAYRADAEYFYPASAVKIYGAVVALFQLQLMASQGVAVVELDTPLAFESRTAPVAASNDAPPPKSAAAPPLGCSAPTTMRREISALFHVSDNEAFNRCYDVAGRTLMWEWANSESLNPPFRGPRILHRLFSEAKGTDDGGSFPGVWARVGRDGDEDAWRRVLCRRHDVCGHLVGDAKRESVGKAHVAADGTVVDEPLDCSARNRASLASLQDTLIRLTRPEFDESNFKLTETHRRFVLAAAAGSPRDSPDPSARDDAATFPNNYNKFFVDGVTRAVGGDGSRVRITNKCGQAFGFSVDNAFVEWIGGGEDEDENRNKNPFYLAAAIETNANGVVNDDVYEYADVAEPFMDALAETVARWVWREREK
;
A
#
# COMPACT_ATOMS: atom_id res chain seq x y z
N ALA A 1 10.36 -26.18 -6.92
CA ALA A 1 11.72 -26.34 -6.36
C ALA A 1 11.85 -25.37 -5.19
N THR A 2 12.04 -25.88 -3.97
CA THR A 2 12.11 -25.06 -2.75
C THR A 2 13.55 -24.60 -2.57
N THR A 3 13.88 -23.38 -2.99
CA THR A 3 15.23 -22.83 -2.80
C THR A 3 15.31 -22.21 -1.41
N THR A 4 16.09 -22.81 -0.50
CA THR A 4 16.34 -22.25 0.84
C THR A 4 17.67 -21.50 0.80
N THR A 5 17.62 -20.17 0.75
CA THR A 5 18.82 -19.33 0.88
C THR A 5 18.95 -18.89 2.34
N THR A 6 20.00 -19.35 3.03
CA THR A 6 20.31 -18.93 4.41
C THR A 6 21.57 -18.09 4.39
N THR A 7 21.45 -16.79 4.67
CA THR A 7 22.61 -15.90 4.85
C THR A 7 22.85 -15.75 6.35
N THR A 8 24.01 -16.20 6.84
CA THR A 8 24.39 -16.13 8.26
C THR A 8 25.63 -15.28 8.42
N ARG A 9 25.56 -14.17 9.17
CA ARG A 9 26.72 -13.36 9.62
C ARG A 9 26.57 -13.09 11.11
N THR A 10 27.57 -13.45 11.90
CA THR A 10 27.54 -13.55 13.37
C THR A 10 28.02 -12.29 14.11
N THR A 11 27.65 -12.25 15.41
CA THR A 11 28.08 -11.39 16.55
C THR A 11 27.41 -10.04 16.80
N THR A 12 26.12 -10.12 17.05
CA THR A 12 25.30 -9.54 18.16
C THR A 12 23.99 -10.36 18.07
N THR A 13 23.07 -10.41 19.03
CA THR A 13 21.79 -11.15 18.84
C THR A 13 20.91 -10.45 17.80
N ARG A 14 21.36 -10.45 16.54
CA ARG A 14 20.69 -9.87 15.38
C ARG A 14 19.62 -10.88 15.00
N ALA A 15 18.38 -10.44 14.95
CA ALA A 15 17.31 -11.30 14.49
C ALA A 15 17.66 -11.87 13.11
N THR A 16 17.21 -13.09 12.86
CA THR A 16 17.41 -13.78 11.61
C THR A 16 16.09 -13.83 10.85
N LEU A 17 16.14 -13.58 9.54
CA LEU A 17 15.00 -13.74 8.66
C LEU A 17 15.16 -15.05 7.88
N ARG A 18 14.19 -15.96 8.03
CA ARG A 18 14.09 -17.18 7.23
C ARG A 18 12.93 -17.03 6.26
N ARG A 19 13.21 -17.13 4.96
CA ARG A 19 12.18 -17.08 3.91
C ARG A 19 11.91 -18.48 3.37
N CYS A 20 10.63 -18.79 3.19
CA CYS A 20 10.15 -19.98 2.48
C CYS A 20 9.15 -19.52 1.42
N ALA A 21 9.21 -20.11 0.24
CA ALA A 21 8.42 -19.68 -0.90
C ALA A 21 7.91 -20.87 -1.71
N TYR A 22 6.65 -20.79 -2.13
CA TYR A 22 6.05 -21.69 -3.12
C TYR A 22 5.57 -20.87 -4.29
N ARG A 23 6.12 -21.12 -5.49
CA ARG A 23 5.83 -20.38 -6.73
C ARG A 23 5.89 -18.84 -6.62
N ALA A 24 6.58 -18.30 -5.60
CA ALA A 24 6.67 -16.85 -5.42
C ALA A 24 7.32 -16.20 -6.64
N ASP A 25 6.61 -15.25 -7.25
CA ASP A 25 6.98 -14.54 -8.46
C ASP A 25 7.26 -15.45 -9.68
N ALA A 26 6.76 -16.68 -9.67
CA ALA A 26 6.86 -17.60 -10.81
C ALA A 26 5.92 -17.18 -11.95
N GLU A 27 4.80 -16.55 -11.60
CA GLU A 27 3.75 -16.09 -12.50
C GLU A 27 3.44 -14.62 -12.23
N TYR A 28 2.93 -13.95 -13.25
CA TYR A 28 2.35 -12.63 -13.08
C TYR A 28 1.06 -12.73 -12.28
N PHE A 29 0.85 -11.80 -11.36
CA PHE A 29 -0.44 -11.53 -10.75
C PHE A 29 -0.69 -10.02 -10.77
N TYR A 30 -1.96 -9.63 -10.82
CA TYR A 30 -2.32 -8.22 -10.68
C TYR A 30 -2.38 -7.84 -9.20
N PRO A 31 -1.57 -6.88 -8.71
CA PRO A 31 -1.46 -6.60 -7.27
C PRO A 31 -2.65 -5.82 -6.69
N ALA A 32 -3.52 -5.26 -7.55
CA ALA A 32 -4.67 -4.48 -7.13
C ALA A 32 -4.33 -3.44 -6.04
N SER A 33 -5.14 -3.33 -4.98
CA SER A 33 -4.92 -2.40 -3.87
C SER A 33 -3.71 -2.72 -2.97
N ALA A 34 -3.02 -3.85 -3.14
CA ALA A 34 -1.83 -4.16 -2.35
C ALA A 34 -0.72 -3.13 -2.59
N VAL A 35 -0.69 -2.50 -3.78
CA VAL A 35 0.29 -1.45 -4.12
C VAL A 35 0.12 -0.16 -3.31
N LYS A 36 -1.00 0.02 -2.61
CA LYS A 36 -1.27 1.26 -1.88
C LYS A 36 -0.26 1.53 -0.77
N ILE A 37 0.37 0.48 -0.23
CA ILE A 37 1.44 0.62 0.76
C ILE A 37 2.60 1.47 0.24
N TYR A 38 2.96 1.35 -1.04
CA TYR A 38 4.01 2.16 -1.65
C TYR A 38 3.61 3.64 -1.70
N GLY A 39 2.35 3.93 -2.02
CA GLY A 39 1.81 5.29 -1.98
C GLY A 39 1.96 5.92 -0.59
N ALA A 40 1.50 5.22 0.46
CA ALA A 40 1.56 5.72 1.83
C ALA A 40 3.01 6.00 2.28
N VAL A 41 3.91 5.03 2.05
CA VAL A 41 5.30 5.12 2.51
C VAL A 41 6.05 6.22 1.77
N VAL A 42 5.97 6.22 0.44
CA VAL A 42 6.77 7.15 -0.37
C VAL A 42 6.25 8.58 -0.27
N ALA A 43 4.94 8.78 -0.06
CA ALA A 43 4.40 10.12 0.22
C ALA A 43 5.00 10.73 1.50
N LEU A 44 5.10 9.94 2.58
CA LEU A 44 5.74 10.40 3.82
C LEU A 44 7.25 10.60 3.66
N PHE A 45 7.91 9.76 2.85
CA PHE A 45 9.31 9.96 2.51
C PHE A 45 9.51 11.26 1.73
N GLN A 46 8.61 11.62 0.81
CA GLN A 46 8.65 12.90 0.09
C GLN A 46 8.52 14.10 1.06
N LEU A 47 7.69 14.02 2.10
CA LEU A 47 7.63 15.08 3.13
C LEU A 47 8.98 15.26 3.83
N GLN A 48 9.65 14.15 4.16
CA GLN A 48 10.99 14.20 4.77
C GLN A 48 12.02 14.82 3.82
N LEU A 49 11.97 14.48 2.53
CA LEU A 49 12.84 15.08 1.52
C LEU A 49 12.62 16.59 1.45
N MET A 50 11.37 17.04 1.36
CA MET A 50 11.03 18.48 1.34
C MET A 50 11.54 19.20 2.58
N ALA A 51 11.40 18.61 3.77
CA ALA A 51 11.91 19.18 5.01
C ALA A 51 13.46 19.26 4.99
N SER A 52 14.14 18.18 4.57
CA SER A 52 15.61 18.14 4.52
C SER A 52 16.21 19.11 3.50
N GLN A 53 15.47 19.42 2.43
CA GLN A 53 15.86 20.36 1.38
C GLN A 53 15.47 21.81 1.71
N GLY A 54 14.82 22.05 2.86
CA GLY A 54 14.36 23.39 3.24
C GLY A 54 13.18 23.92 2.42
N VAL A 55 12.46 23.06 1.70
CA VAL A 55 11.28 23.45 0.89
C VAL A 55 10.10 23.79 1.81
N ALA A 56 9.72 22.86 2.68
CA ALA A 56 8.67 23.03 3.67
C ALA A 56 8.72 21.92 4.72
N VAL A 57 8.30 22.23 5.94
CA VAL A 57 8.00 21.23 6.98
C VAL A 57 6.50 20.95 6.94
N VAL A 58 6.13 19.76 6.49
CA VAL A 58 4.74 19.29 6.39
C VAL A 58 4.59 18.08 7.30
N GLU A 59 3.82 18.25 8.36
CA GLU A 59 3.53 17.19 9.34
C GLU A 59 2.31 16.37 8.91
N LEU A 60 2.06 15.24 9.59
CA LEU A 60 0.93 14.35 9.31
C LEU A 60 -0.42 15.06 9.30
N ASP A 61 -0.59 16.07 10.15
CA ASP A 61 -1.83 16.83 10.35
C ASP A 61 -1.82 18.19 9.66
N THR A 62 -0.75 18.53 8.93
CA THR A 62 -0.71 19.76 8.13
C THR A 62 -1.80 19.69 7.05
N PRO A 63 -2.72 20.69 6.98
CA PRO A 63 -3.73 20.72 5.92
C PRO A 63 -3.09 20.80 4.53
N LEU A 64 -3.54 19.92 3.64
CA LEU A 64 -3.13 19.81 2.24
C LEU A 64 -4.31 20.02 1.31
N ALA A 65 -4.07 20.65 0.16
CA ALA A 65 -5.05 20.77 -0.91
C ALA A 65 -4.38 20.51 -2.27
N PHE A 66 -5.09 19.80 -3.15
CA PHE A 66 -4.58 19.32 -4.43
C PHE A 66 -5.24 20.07 -5.57
N GLU A 67 -4.45 20.62 -6.48
CA GLU A 67 -4.98 21.29 -7.67
C GLU A 67 -5.78 20.32 -8.55
N SER A 68 -6.76 20.84 -9.27
CA SER A 68 -7.49 20.04 -10.25
C SER A 68 -6.55 19.47 -11.30
N ARG A 69 -6.64 18.16 -11.53
CA ARG A 69 -5.88 17.43 -12.57
C ARG A 69 -6.19 17.95 -13.98
N THR A 70 -7.43 18.38 -14.22
CA THR A 70 -7.92 18.88 -15.52
C THR A 70 -7.62 20.34 -15.80
N ALA A 71 -7.09 21.09 -14.83
CA ALA A 71 -6.68 22.48 -15.07
C ALA A 71 -5.53 22.49 -16.10
N PRO A 72 -5.57 23.39 -17.12
CA PRO A 72 -4.48 23.49 -18.08
C PRO A 72 -3.16 23.79 -17.36
N VAL A 73 -2.07 23.15 -17.81
CA VAL A 73 -0.69 23.31 -17.29
C VAL A 73 -0.22 24.79 -17.32
N ALA A 74 -0.93 25.65 -18.04
CA ALA A 74 -0.69 27.09 -18.16
C ALA A 74 -1.15 27.94 -16.97
N ALA A 75 -1.75 27.38 -15.91
CA ALA A 75 -1.86 28.10 -14.65
C ALA A 75 -0.45 28.28 -14.10
N SER A 76 0.13 29.46 -14.28
CA SER A 76 1.53 29.73 -13.96
C SER A 76 1.84 29.29 -12.53
N ASN A 77 3.10 28.91 -12.30
CA ASN A 77 3.60 28.72 -10.93
C ASN A 77 3.57 30.01 -10.09
N ASP A 78 3.20 31.14 -10.71
CA ASP A 78 3.12 32.47 -10.13
C ASP A 78 1.69 32.86 -9.69
N ALA A 79 0.76 31.91 -9.62
CA ALA A 79 -0.57 32.18 -9.07
C ALA A 79 -0.42 32.73 -7.63
N PRO A 80 -0.90 33.96 -7.34
CA PRO A 80 -0.70 34.56 -6.03
C PRO A 80 -1.39 33.72 -4.94
N PRO A 81 -0.81 33.64 -3.73
CA PRO A 81 -1.44 32.95 -2.61
C PRO A 81 -2.85 33.52 -2.35
N PRO A 82 -3.78 32.68 -1.87
CA PRO A 82 -5.15 33.11 -1.60
C PRO A 82 -5.16 34.14 -0.47
N LYS A 83 -5.95 35.21 -0.63
CA LYS A 83 -6.11 36.28 0.38
C LYS A 83 -6.85 35.86 1.66
N SER A 84 -7.20 34.57 1.82
CA SER A 84 -7.96 34.07 2.96
C SER A 84 -7.22 32.89 3.60
N ALA A 85 -6.91 33.03 4.89
CA ALA A 85 -6.20 32.03 5.67
C ALA A 85 -6.98 30.72 5.87
N ALA A 86 -8.30 30.71 5.64
CA ALA A 86 -9.19 29.59 5.99
C ALA A 86 -9.44 28.60 4.83
N ALA A 87 -9.40 29.06 3.59
CA ALA A 87 -9.71 28.24 2.42
C ALA A 87 -8.47 28.03 1.54
N PRO A 88 -8.31 26.84 0.92
CA PRO A 88 -7.23 26.64 -0.04
C PRO A 88 -7.44 27.50 -1.30
N PRO A 89 -6.41 27.65 -2.15
CA PRO A 89 -6.53 28.36 -3.42
C PRO A 89 -7.67 27.82 -4.30
N LEU A 90 -8.28 28.72 -5.09
CA LEU A 90 -9.35 28.35 -6.02
C LEU A 90 -8.87 27.27 -7.00
N GLY A 91 -9.73 26.27 -7.27
CA GLY A 91 -9.39 25.14 -8.13
C GLY A 91 -8.63 24.00 -7.43
N CYS A 92 -8.42 24.10 -6.11
CA CYS A 92 -7.95 22.99 -5.29
C CYS A 92 -9.11 22.16 -4.71
N SER A 93 -8.79 20.93 -4.30
CA SER A 93 -9.68 20.08 -3.49
C SER A 93 -10.03 20.73 -2.16
N ALA A 94 -11.06 20.20 -1.48
CA ALA A 94 -11.23 20.44 -0.05
C ALA A 94 -9.94 20.04 0.71
N PRO A 95 -9.58 20.75 1.80
CA PRO A 95 -8.43 20.40 2.61
C PRO A 95 -8.52 18.99 3.19
N THR A 96 -7.39 18.32 3.27
CA THR A 96 -7.21 17.02 3.93
C THR A 96 -5.87 16.96 4.64
N THR A 97 -5.48 15.82 5.21
CA THR A 97 -4.17 15.63 5.84
C THR A 97 -3.59 14.27 5.45
N MET A 98 -2.25 14.12 5.51
CA MET A 98 -1.64 12.81 5.26
C MET A 98 -2.08 11.77 6.28
N ARG A 99 -2.40 12.18 7.53
CA ARG A 99 -3.04 11.31 8.51
C ARG A 99 -4.36 10.75 7.98
N ARG A 100 -5.26 11.63 7.50
CA ARG A 100 -6.57 11.22 7.00
C ARG A 100 -6.45 10.29 5.79
N GLU A 101 -5.63 10.67 4.81
CA GLU A 101 -5.49 9.89 3.57
C GLU A 101 -4.87 8.52 3.83
N ILE A 102 -3.79 8.44 4.61
CA ILE A 102 -3.14 7.15 4.89
C ILE A 102 -4.06 6.25 5.73
N SER A 103 -4.79 6.79 6.71
CA SER A 103 -5.77 6.00 7.46
C SER A 103 -6.88 5.46 6.56
N ALA A 104 -7.49 6.28 5.69
CA ALA A 104 -8.52 5.82 4.76
C ALA A 104 -7.98 4.76 3.76
N LEU A 105 -6.74 4.95 3.30
CA LEU A 105 -6.04 4.03 2.41
C LEU A 105 -5.87 2.63 3.03
N PHE A 106 -5.56 2.54 4.32
CA PHE A 106 -5.42 1.25 5.00
C PHE A 106 -6.76 0.70 5.50
N HIS A 107 -7.56 1.50 6.20
CA HIS A 107 -8.75 1.03 6.91
C HIS A 107 -9.89 0.63 5.97
N VAL A 108 -10.07 1.35 4.85
CA VAL A 108 -11.19 1.12 3.92
C VAL A 108 -10.75 0.94 2.48
N SER A 109 -9.44 0.90 2.24
CA SER A 109 -8.87 0.83 0.89
C SER A 109 -9.45 1.90 -0.03
N ASP A 110 -9.47 3.16 0.41
CA ASP A 110 -9.92 4.28 -0.42
C ASP A 110 -8.95 4.50 -1.60
N ASN A 111 -9.48 4.62 -2.83
CA ASN A 111 -8.67 4.83 -4.03
C ASN A 111 -8.21 6.28 -4.20
N GLU A 112 -9.03 7.26 -3.83
CA GLU A 112 -8.67 8.67 -3.95
C GLU A 112 -7.61 9.06 -2.91
N ALA A 113 -7.65 8.44 -1.73
CA ALA A 113 -6.61 8.57 -0.72
C ALA A 113 -5.26 8.04 -1.19
N PHE A 114 -5.25 6.87 -1.85
CA PHE A 114 -4.08 6.41 -2.57
C PHE A 114 -3.65 7.39 -3.66
N ASN A 115 -4.58 7.89 -4.46
CA ASN A 115 -4.26 8.80 -5.56
C ASN A 115 -3.62 10.11 -5.06
N ARG A 116 -4.03 10.62 -3.89
CA ARG A 116 -3.40 11.77 -3.23
C ARG A 116 -2.00 11.45 -2.72
N CYS A 117 -1.81 10.28 -2.10
CA CYS A 117 -0.47 9.83 -1.71
C CYS A 117 0.44 9.68 -2.94
N TYR A 118 -0.10 9.11 -4.01
CA TYR A 118 0.58 9.01 -5.31
C TYR A 118 0.91 10.39 -5.88
N ASP A 119 -0.01 11.35 -5.80
CA ASP A 119 0.17 12.73 -6.25
C ASP A 119 1.31 13.45 -5.50
N VAL A 120 1.46 13.18 -4.20
CA VAL A 120 2.58 13.66 -3.40
C VAL A 120 3.89 12.98 -3.81
N ALA A 121 3.90 11.66 -3.94
CA ALA A 121 5.12 10.88 -4.16
C ALA A 121 5.73 11.02 -5.57
N GLY A 122 4.93 10.91 -6.64
CA GLY A 122 5.47 10.78 -8.01
C GLY A 122 5.96 9.36 -8.34
N ARG A 123 6.09 9.06 -9.65
CA ARG A 123 6.54 7.75 -10.16
C ARG A 123 8.03 7.53 -9.91
N THR A 124 8.85 8.53 -10.17
CA THR A 124 10.31 8.43 -10.07
C THR A 124 10.72 8.12 -8.64
N LEU A 125 10.22 8.89 -7.66
CA LEU A 125 10.56 8.64 -6.26
C LEU A 125 10.03 7.29 -5.77
N MET A 126 8.83 6.86 -6.19
CA MET A 126 8.33 5.52 -5.84
C MET A 126 9.26 4.43 -6.38
N TRP A 127 9.71 4.57 -7.62
CA TRP A 127 10.62 3.63 -8.22
C TRP A 127 11.98 3.62 -7.51
N GLU A 128 12.58 4.79 -7.26
CA GLU A 128 13.84 4.92 -6.55
C GLU A 128 13.76 4.34 -5.14
N TRP A 129 12.73 4.71 -4.38
CA TRP A 129 12.51 4.22 -3.03
C TRP A 129 12.41 2.68 -2.99
N ALA A 130 11.64 2.10 -3.91
CA ALA A 130 11.39 0.66 -3.92
C ALA A 130 12.53 -0.17 -4.55
N ASN A 131 13.43 0.47 -5.30
CA ASN A 131 14.64 -0.17 -5.86
C ASN A 131 15.92 0.25 -5.13
N SER A 132 15.81 0.99 -4.01
CA SER A 132 16.94 1.43 -3.19
C SER A 132 17.53 0.32 -2.29
N GLU A 133 16.93 -0.87 -2.28
CA GLU A 133 17.19 -1.90 -1.29
C GLU A 133 18.24 -2.93 -1.73
N SER A 134 19.02 -3.42 -0.76
CA SER A 134 19.89 -4.59 -0.91
C SER A 134 19.13 -5.93 -0.83
N LEU A 135 17.89 -5.90 -0.33
CA LEU A 135 17.01 -7.08 -0.23
C LEU A 135 16.40 -7.46 -1.58
N ASN A 136 16.31 -6.50 -2.49
CA ASN A 136 15.73 -6.68 -3.80
C ASN A 136 16.85 -6.90 -4.81
N PRO A 137 16.96 -8.06 -5.49
CA PRO A 137 17.83 -8.14 -6.64
C PRO A 137 17.37 -7.08 -7.67
N PRO A 138 18.30 -6.48 -8.43
CA PRO A 138 17.95 -5.45 -9.40
C PRO A 138 16.83 -5.98 -10.31
N PHE A 139 15.83 -5.12 -10.60
CA PHE A 139 14.68 -5.37 -11.48
C PHE A 139 13.50 -6.21 -10.92
N ARG A 140 13.38 -6.39 -9.59
CA ARG A 140 12.20 -6.99 -8.93
C ARG A 140 11.30 -6.01 -8.15
N GLY A 141 11.63 -4.72 -8.14
CA GLY A 141 10.85 -3.66 -7.49
C GLY A 141 9.44 -3.51 -8.08
N PRO A 142 8.51 -2.93 -7.31
CA PRO A 142 7.20 -2.58 -7.80
C PRO A 142 7.31 -1.55 -8.91
N ARG A 143 6.24 -1.48 -9.67
CA ARG A 143 6.04 -0.52 -10.73
C ARG A 143 4.69 0.14 -10.53
N ILE A 144 4.71 1.39 -10.07
CA ILE A 144 3.49 2.16 -9.81
C ILE A 144 3.38 3.24 -10.90
N LEU A 145 2.57 2.96 -11.91
CA LEU A 145 2.43 3.77 -13.13
C LEU A 145 1.23 4.70 -13.12
N HIS A 146 0.16 4.30 -12.45
CA HIS A 146 -1.13 4.97 -12.60
C HIS A 146 -1.89 5.05 -11.29
N ARG A 147 -2.82 6.01 -11.27
CA ARG A 147 -3.81 6.18 -10.21
C ARG A 147 -4.83 5.04 -10.26
N LEU A 148 -5.38 4.68 -9.12
CA LEU A 148 -6.47 3.71 -9.06
C LEU A 148 -7.78 4.36 -9.48
N PHE A 149 -8.68 3.57 -10.05
CA PHE A 149 -9.94 4.08 -10.60
C PHE A 149 -10.74 4.84 -9.53
N SER A 150 -11.23 6.02 -9.90
CA SER A 150 -12.16 6.84 -9.12
C SER A 150 -13.21 7.38 -10.09
N GLU A 151 -14.49 7.28 -9.74
CA GLU A 151 -15.62 7.66 -10.62
C GLU A 151 -15.49 9.07 -11.22
N ALA A 152 -14.79 9.98 -10.53
CA ALA A 152 -14.62 11.37 -10.94
C ALA A 152 -13.51 11.61 -11.98
N LYS A 153 -12.51 10.73 -12.10
CA LYS A 153 -11.26 10.99 -12.86
C LYS A 153 -10.63 9.67 -13.31
N GLY A 154 -10.38 9.53 -14.62
CA GLY A 154 -9.70 8.38 -15.21
C GLY A 154 -8.32 8.08 -14.60
N THR A 155 -7.74 6.93 -14.95
CA THR A 155 -6.59 6.36 -14.23
C THR A 155 -5.21 6.87 -14.67
N ASP A 156 -5.06 7.33 -15.92
CA ASP A 156 -3.77 7.77 -16.47
C ASP A 156 -3.89 9.12 -17.18
N ASP A 157 -2.99 10.03 -16.82
CA ASP A 157 -2.81 11.36 -17.41
C ASP A 157 -1.40 11.53 -18.01
N GLY A 158 -0.75 10.41 -18.37
CA GLY A 158 0.55 10.39 -19.04
C GLY A 158 1.74 10.70 -18.14
N GLY A 159 1.53 10.79 -16.82
CA GLY A 159 2.58 11.18 -15.86
C GLY A 159 2.45 12.62 -15.41
N SER A 160 1.27 13.23 -15.57
CA SER A 160 0.98 14.54 -15.02
C SER A 160 0.65 14.44 -13.53
N PHE A 161 1.16 15.35 -12.73
CA PHE A 161 0.93 15.43 -11.29
C PHE A 161 0.46 16.83 -10.92
N PRO A 162 -0.64 16.98 -10.17
CA PRO A 162 -1.15 18.29 -9.78
C PRO A 162 -0.18 19.00 -8.81
N GLY A 163 -0.29 20.33 -8.72
CA GLY A 163 0.33 21.06 -7.63
C GLY A 163 -0.30 20.69 -6.28
N VAL A 164 0.52 20.68 -5.23
CA VAL A 164 0.07 20.43 -3.85
C VAL A 164 0.38 21.66 -3.00
N TRP A 165 -0.65 22.12 -2.29
CA TRP A 165 -0.57 23.23 -1.37
C TRP A 165 -0.64 22.71 0.06
N ALA A 166 0.17 23.29 0.94
CA ALA A 166 0.18 23.00 2.37
C ALA A 166 -0.05 24.28 3.17
N ARG A 167 -0.83 24.18 4.26
CA ARG A 167 -1.05 25.28 5.19
C ARG A 167 0.04 25.28 6.27
N VAL A 168 1.11 26.02 6.02
CA VAL A 168 2.33 26.05 6.87
C VAL A 168 2.48 27.34 7.68
N GLY A 169 1.69 28.38 7.39
CA GLY A 169 1.62 29.58 8.22
C GLY A 169 0.74 29.42 9.46
N ARG A 170 0.78 30.40 10.38
CA ARG A 170 -0.07 30.40 11.59
C ARG A 170 -1.51 30.77 11.24
N ASP A 171 -2.45 30.39 12.12
CA ASP A 171 -3.83 30.86 12.02
C ASP A 171 -3.88 32.40 12.04
N GLY A 172 -4.53 32.98 11.03
CA GLY A 172 -4.61 34.43 10.84
C GLY A 172 -3.53 35.04 9.94
N ASP A 173 -2.58 34.24 9.45
CA ASP A 173 -1.59 34.67 8.45
C ASP A 173 -2.24 34.70 7.05
N GLU A 174 -2.20 35.85 6.36
CA GLU A 174 -2.83 36.01 5.03
C GLU A 174 -2.21 35.05 4.00
N ASP A 175 -0.94 34.66 4.18
CA ASP A 175 -0.19 33.74 3.32
C ASP A 175 0.01 32.35 3.95
N ALA A 176 -0.99 31.85 4.69
CA ALA A 176 -0.87 30.56 5.38
C ALA A 176 -0.68 29.36 4.43
N TRP A 177 -1.23 29.43 3.21
CA TRP A 177 -1.11 28.38 2.20
C TRP A 177 0.08 28.62 1.28
N ARG A 178 0.94 27.61 1.14
CA ARG A 178 2.09 27.63 0.22
C ARG A 178 2.06 26.41 -0.69
N ARG A 179 2.38 26.62 -1.97
CA ARG A 179 2.58 25.51 -2.89
C ARG A 179 3.89 24.82 -2.53
N VAL A 180 3.80 23.58 -2.08
CA VAL A 180 4.95 22.76 -1.65
C VAL A 180 5.42 21.80 -2.73
N LEU A 181 4.52 21.45 -3.66
CA LEU A 181 4.87 20.72 -4.88
C LEU A 181 4.26 21.45 -6.07
N CYS A 182 5.08 21.76 -7.06
CA CYS A 182 4.60 22.30 -8.34
C CYS A 182 3.92 21.21 -9.17
N ARG A 183 3.05 21.64 -10.09
CA ARG A 183 2.60 20.76 -11.17
C ARG A 183 3.83 20.26 -11.92
N ARG A 184 3.92 18.95 -12.09
CA ARG A 184 5.10 18.29 -12.66
C ARG A 184 4.68 17.17 -13.60
N HIS A 185 5.58 16.85 -14.51
CA HIS A 185 5.45 15.72 -15.39
C HIS A 185 6.56 14.71 -15.05
N ASP A 186 6.17 13.52 -14.64
CA ASP A 186 7.05 12.46 -14.14
C ASP A 186 6.85 11.22 -15.00
N VAL A 187 7.74 11.06 -15.98
CA VAL A 187 7.79 9.92 -16.89
C VAL A 187 8.99 9.06 -16.56
N CYS A 188 8.73 7.95 -15.88
CA CYS A 188 9.72 6.89 -15.73
C CYS A 188 9.55 5.90 -16.89
N GLY A 189 10.17 6.21 -18.05
CA GLY A 189 9.97 5.50 -19.32
C GLY A 189 10.48 4.05 -19.36
N HIS A 190 11.27 3.65 -18.36
CA HIS A 190 11.87 2.30 -18.25
C HIS A 190 10.90 1.29 -17.63
N LEU A 191 9.70 1.74 -17.23
CA LEU A 191 8.82 0.95 -16.39
C LEU A 191 7.87 0.05 -17.18
N VAL A 192 7.46 0.39 -18.40
CA VAL A 192 6.43 -0.40 -19.13
C VAL A 192 6.84 -1.87 -19.24
N GLY A 193 5.91 -2.76 -18.89
CA GLY A 193 6.12 -4.21 -18.85
C GLY A 193 6.06 -4.88 -20.23
N ASP A 194 6.21 -6.20 -20.23
CA ASP A 194 6.02 -7.04 -21.42
C ASP A 194 4.59 -7.59 -21.43
N ALA A 195 3.75 -7.13 -22.35
CA ALA A 195 2.36 -7.56 -22.49
C ALA A 195 2.22 -9.09 -22.59
N LYS A 196 3.18 -9.79 -23.24
CA LYS A 196 3.11 -11.26 -23.35
C LYS A 196 3.25 -11.97 -22.00
N ARG A 197 3.86 -11.31 -21.02
CA ARG A 197 4.10 -11.85 -19.67
C ARG A 197 3.16 -11.29 -18.63
N GLU A 198 2.55 -10.13 -18.92
CA GLU A 198 1.75 -9.35 -17.99
C GLU A 198 0.33 -9.17 -18.52
N SER A 199 -0.26 -10.23 -19.09
CA SER A 199 -1.68 -10.29 -19.46
C SER A 199 -2.45 -11.24 -18.56
N VAL A 200 -3.74 -10.95 -18.35
CA VAL A 200 -4.64 -11.70 -17.45
C VAL A 200 -5.84 -12.24 -18.22
N GLY A 201 -6.28 -13.45 -17.87
CA GLY A 201 -7.45 -14.08 -18.46
C GLY A 201 -7.27 -14.50 -19.91
N LYS A 202 -8.38 -14.88 -20.53
CA LYS A 202 -8.49 -15.30 -21.94
C LYS A 202 -9.25 -14.27 -22.77
N ALA A 203 -10.20 -13.58 -22.14
CA ALA A 203 -11.01 -12.50 -22.69
C ALA A 203 -11.16 -11.38 -21.66
N HIS A 204 -11.64 -10.21 -22.08
CA HIS A 204 -11.96 -9.13 -21.16
C HIS A 204 -13.15 -8.29 -21.63
N VAL A 205 -13.84 -7.65 -20.69
CA VAL A 205 -14.85 -6.63 -20.96
C VAL A 205 -14.14 -5.28 -21.14
N ALA A 206 -14.36 -4.65 -22.29
CA ALA A 206 -13.86 -3.33 -22.62
C ALA A 206 -14.70 -2.22 -21.96
N ALA A 207 -14.21 -0.98 -22.02
CA ALA A 207 -14.87 0.16 -21.36
C ALA A 207 -16.28 0.47 -21.91
N ASP A 208 -16.59 0.05 -23.12
CA ASP A 208 -17.93 0.17 -23.73
C ASP A 208 -18.86 -1.02 -23.41
N GLY A 209 -18.41 -1.96 -22.56
CA GLY A 209 -19.14 -3.15 -22.16
C GLY A 209 -19.05 -4.32 -23.13
N THR A 210 -18.29 -4.20 -24.23
CA THR A 210 -18.11 -5.31 -25.18
C THR A 210 -17.12 -6.35 -24.66
N VAL A 211 -17.37 -7.63 -24.95
CA VAL A 211 -16.42 -8.71 -24.65
C VAL A 211 -15.43 -8.82 -25.81
N VAL A 212 -14.15 -8.65 -25.48
CA VAL A 212 -13.01 -8.81 -26.39
C VAL A 212 -12.37 -10.17 -26.13
N ASP A 213 -12.26 -11.01 -27.15
CA ASP A 213 -11.68 -12.37 -27.10
C ASP A 213 -10.14 -12.34 -27.09
N GLU A 214 -9.57 -11.53 -26.20
CA GLU A 214 -8.14 -11.40 -25.97
C GLU A 214 -7.86 -11.21 -24.47
N PRO A 215 -6.72 -11.73 -23.94
CA PRO A 215 -6.30 -11.44 -22.57
C PRO A 215 -6.18 -9.93 -22.30
N LEU A 216 -6.51 -9.49 -21.08
CA LEU A 216 -6.33 -8.10 -20.68
C LEU A 216 -4.84 -7.76 -20.55
N ASP A 217 -4.33 -6.86 -21.39
CA ASP A 217 -2.96 -6.33 -21.29
C ASP A 217 -2.80 -5.46 -20.02
N CYS A 218 -1.92 -5.90 -19.11
CA CYS A 218 -1.59 -5.20 -17.88
C CYS A 218 -0.15 -4.64 -17.86
N SER A 219 0.55 -4.62 -19.00
CA SER A 219 1.93 -4.12 -19.12
C SER A 219 2.08 -2.64 -18.75
N ALA A 220 1.06 -1.84 -19.03
CA ALA A 220 0.96 -0.43 -18.65
C ALA A 220 0.31 -0.20 -17.27
N ARG A 221 -0.03 -1.27 -16.55
CA ARG A 221 -0.67 -1.18 -15.22
C ARG A 221 0.33 -1.31 -14.08
N ASN A 222 -0.14 -0.95 -12.89
CA ASN A 222 0.59 -1.15 -11.64
C ASN A 222 0.97 -2.62 -11.47
N ARG A 223 2.19 -2.89 -11.03
CA ARG A 223 2.74 -4.23 -10.79
C ARG A 223 3.52 -4.25 -9.49
N ALA A 224 3.45 -5.36 -8.78
CA ALA A 224 4.34 -5.67 -7.67
C ALA A 224 4.57 -7.19 -7.67
N SER A 225 5.72 -7.62 -7.17
CA SER A 225 6.01 -9.02 -6.87
C SER A 225 5.62 -9.34 -5.43
N LEU A 226 5.32 -10.61 -5.09
CA LEU A 226 5.05 -10.99 -3.70
C LEU A 226 6.28 -10.71 -2.82
N ALA A 227 7.47 -10.95 -3.38
CA ALA A 227 8.73 -10.59 -2.71
C ALA A 227 8.79 -9.09 -2.40
N SER A 228 8.52 -8.21 -3.38
CA SER A 228 8.57 -6.76 -3.16
C SER A 228 7.57 -6.25 -2.13
N LEU A 229 6.35 -6.82 -2.11
CA LEU A 229 5.34 -6.49 -1.11
C LEU A 229 5.82 -6.90 0.29
N GLN A 230 6.32 -8.14 0.44
CA GLN A 230 6.82 -8.64 1.70
C GLN A 230 8.05 -7.87 2.19
N ASP A 231 8.99 -7.56 1.30
CA ASP A 231 10.21 -6.80 1.61
C ASP A 231 9.88 -5.39 2.09
N THR A 232 8.88 -4.74 1.47
CA THR A 232 8.36 -3.44 1.94
C THR A 232 7.89 -3.51 3.38
N LEU A 233 7.15 -4.57 3.74
CA LEU A 233 6.65 -4.71 5.10
C LEU A 233 7.78 -5.03 6.09
N ILE A 234 8.71 -5.90 5.72
CA ILE A 234 9.93 -6.20 6.50
C ILE A 234 10.72 -4.92 6.75
N ARG A 235 10.89 -4.07 5.75
CA ARG A 235 11.61 -2.80 5.88
C ARG A 235 10.95 -1.85 6.88
N LEU A 236 9.63 -1.81 6.90
CA LEU A 236 8.87 -0.97 7.84
C LEU A 236 8.93 -1.52 9.27
N THR A 237 8.74 -2.82 9.45
CA THR A 237 8.68 -3.45 10.78
C THR A 237 10.06 -3.69 11.37
N ARG A 238 11.07 -3.96 10.53
CA ARG A 238 12.47 -4.33 10.87
C ARG A 238 13.50 -3.47 10.13
N PRO A 239 13.55 -2.14 10.40
CA PRO A 239 14.43 -1.20 9.69
C PRO A 239 15.94 -1.47 9.89
N GLU A 240 16.33 -2.38 10.78
CA GLU A 240 17.71 -2.87 10.95
C GLU A 240 18.18 -3.83 9.86
N PHE A 241 17.27 -4.33 9.02
CA PHE A 241 17.60 -5.12 7.82
C PHE A 241 17.73 -4.26 6.56
N ASP A 242 17.21 -3.03 6.60
CA ASP A 242 17.37 -2.07 5.51
C ASP A 242 18.67 -1.28 5.71
N GLU A 243 19.59 -1.34 4.76
CA GLU A 243 20.85 -0.58 4.80
C GLU A 243 20.79 0.69 3.93
N SER A 244 19.65 0.95 3.29
CA SER A 244 19.46 2.12 2.43
C SER A 244 19.27 3.42 3.23
N ASN A 245 19.43 4.55 2.54
CA ASN A 245 19.13 5.89 3.07
C ASN A 245 17.65 6.28 2.94
N PHE A 246 16.80 5.38 2.43
CA PHE A 246 15.40 5.66 2.10
C PHE A 246 14.44 5.28 3.24
N LYS A 247 14.89 5.46 4.49
CA LYS A 247 14.12 5.13 5.69
C LYS A 247 13.13 6.24 6.04
N LEU A 248 11.95 5.84 6.50
CA LEU A 248 11.05 6.76 7.18
C LEU A 248 11.62 7.19 8.54
N THR A 249 11.26 8.39 8.98
CA THR A 249 11.45 8.78 10.38
C THR A 249 10.64 7.85 11.28
N GLU A 250 11.05 7.72 12.53
CA GLU A 250 10.35 6.84 13.48
C GLU A 250 8.88 7.23 13.68
N THR A 251 8.56 8.53 13.64
CA THR A 251 7.18 9.02 13.72
C THR A 251 6.34 8.57 12.52
N HIS A 252 6.84 8.77 11.29
CA HIS A 252 6.14 8.34 10.08
C HIS A 252 6.01 6.82 10.00
N ARG A 253 7.09 6.08 10.31
CA ARG A 253 7.11 4.62 10.33
C ARG A 253 6.07 4.05 11.27
N ARG A 254 6.03 4.50 12.53
CA ARG A 254 5.03 4.05 13.51
C ARG A 254 3.61 4.38 13.09
N PHE A 255 3.39 5.53 12.48
CA PHE A 255 2.06 5.90 11.98
C PHE A 255 1.58 4.97 10.86
N VAL A 256 2.43 4.67 9.87
CA VAL A 256 2.08 3.72 8.79
C VAL A 256 1.77 2.33 9.34
N LEU A 257 2.60 1.83 10.26
CA LEU A 257 2.38 0.51 10.89
C LEU A 257 1.08 0.47 11.70
N ALA A 258 0.77 1.54 12.43
CA ALA A 258 -0.48 1.66 13.18
C ALA A 258 -1.70 1.69 12.26
N ALA A 259 -1.67 2.49 11.19
CA ALA A 259 -2.75 2.55 10.20
C ALA A 259 -2.95 1.20 9.49
N ALA A 260 -1.86 0.53 9.10
CA ALA A 260 -1.92 -0.79 8.46
C ALA A 260 -2.39 -1.91 9.41
N ALA A 261 -2.20 -1.75 10.72
CA ALA A 261 -2.75 -2.66 11.73
C ALA A 261 -4.22 -2.35 12.10
N GLY A 262 -4.68 -1.12 11.86
CA GLY A 262 -6.01 -0.64 12.21
C GLY A 262 -7.14 -1.30 11.42
N SER A 263 -8.36 -1.03 11.87
CA SER A 263 -9.61 -1.54 11.31
C SER A 263 -10.49 -0.39 10.76
N PRO A 264 -11.58 -0.68 10.02
CA PRO A 264 -12.52 0.36 9.61
C PRO A 264 -13.07 1.22 10.76
N ARG A 265 -13.18 0.67 11.98
CA ARG A 265 -13.61 1.42 13.18
C ARG A 265 -12.65 2.54 13.59
N ASP A 266 -11.40 2.46 13.15
CA ASP A 266 -10.37 3.47 13.36
C ASP A 266 -10.32 4.49 12.22
N SER A 267 -11.20 4.37 11.21
CA SER A 267 -11.26 5.27 10.05
C SER A 267 -11.52 6.72 10.46
N PRO A 268 -10.94 7.72 9.78
CA PRO A 268 -11.33 9.11 9.96
C PRO A 268 -12.71 9.42 9.36
N ASP A 269 -13.26 8.52 8.53
CA ASP A 269 -14.58 8.65 7.92
C ASP A 269 -15.65 7.99 8.80
N PRO A 270 -16.60 8.75 9.37
CA PRO A 270 -17.68 8.18 10.19
C PRO A 270 -18.51 7.14 9.45
N SER A 271 -18.74 7.31 8.14
CA SER A 271 -19.55 6.37 7.36
C SER A 271 -18.94 4.97 7.35
N ALA A 272 -17.61 4.87 7.30
CA ALA A 272 -16.93 3.60 7.35
C ALA A 272 -16.75 3.05 8.78
N ARG A 273 -16.65 3.93 9.78
CA ARG A 273 -16.56 3.49 11.18
C ARG A 273 -17.85 2.89 11.70
N ASP A 274 -18.96 3.48 11.30
CA ASP A 274 -20.27 3.23 11.90
C ASP A 274 -21.08 2.19 11.11
N ASP A 275 -20.72 1.92 9.85
CA ASP A 275 -21.32 0.88 9.00
C ASP A 275 -20.54 -0.46 9.09
N ALA A 276 -20.75 -1.19 10.18
CA ALA A 276 -20.13 -2.50 10.37
C ALA A 276 -20.66 -3.58 9.41
N ALA A 277 -21.77 -3.35 8.70
CA ALA A 277 -22.31 -4.29 7.72
C ALA A 277 -21.51 -4.25 6.42
N THR A 278 -21.17 -3.04 5.96
CA THR A 278 -20.30 -2.83 4.79
C THR A 278 -18.82 -2.99 5.15
N PHE A 279 -18.42 -2.55 6.35
CA PHE A 279 -17.02 -2.51 6.81
C PHE A 279 -16.83 -3.27 8.13
N PRO A 280 -16.87 -4.62 8.11
CA PRO A 280 -16.56 -5.42 9.28
C PRO A 280 -15.10 -5.22 9.75
N ASN A 281 -14.77 -5.61 10.98
CA ASN A 281 -13.42 -5.39 11.54
C ASN A 281 -12.29 -6.05 10.73
N ASN A 282 -12.59 -7.16 10.06
CA ASN A 282 -11.66 -7.91 9.20
C ASN A 282 -11.71 -7.45 7.73
N TYR A 283 -12.45 -6.38 7.41
CA TYR A 283 -12.52 -5.83 6.05
C TYR A 283 -11.12 -5.61 5.48
N ASN A 284 -10.86 -6.14 4.29
CA ASN A 284 -9.55 -6.09 3.62
C ASN A 284 -8.38 -6.71 4.43
N LYS A 285 -8.67 -7.70 5.26
CA LYS A 285 -7.66 -8.48 6.00
C LYS A 285 -7.95 -9.98 5.94
N PHE A 286 -7.56 -10.62 4.83
CA PHE A 286 -7.94 -12.01 4.52
C PHE A 286 -7.36 -13.04 5.49
N PHE A 287 -6.32 -12.69 6.25
CA PHE A 287 -5.68 -13.60 7.20
C PHE A 287 -6.20 -13.51 8.64
N VAL A 288 -7.05 -12.53 8.97
CA VAL A 288 -7.44 -12.26 10.37
C VAL A 288 -8.17 -13.44 11.01
N ASP A 289 -9.14 -14.02 10.32
CA ASP A 289 -9.99 -15.06 10.90
C ASP A 289 -9.19 -16.36 11.13
N GLY A 290 -8.34 -16.73 10.17
CA GLY A 290 -7.49 -17.92 10.25
C GLY A 290 -6.46 -17.84 11.36
N VAL A 291 -5.80 -16.68 11.48
CA VAL A 291 -4.88 -16.41 12.59
C VAL A 291 -5.63 -16.43 13.93
N THR A 292 -6.83 -15.85 14.00
CA THR A 292 -7.67 -15.84 15.21
C THR A 292 -8.02 -17.25 15.66
N ARG A 293 -8.42 -18.14 14.75
CA ARG A 293 -8.66 -19.56 15.05
C ARG A 293 -7.38 -20.31 15.43
N ALA A 294 -6.24 -19.93 14.87
CA ALA A 294 -4.96 -20.54 15.23
C ALA A 294 -4.58 -20.27 16.69
N VAL A 295 -4.81 -19.05 17.17
CA VAL A 295 -4.48 -18.64 18.54
C VAL A 295 -5.55 -18.97 19.58
N GLY A 296 -6.82 -19.05 19.16
CA GLY A 296 -7.98 -19.19 20.04
C GLY A 296 -8.42 -17.87 20.68
N GLY A 297 -9.64 -17.83 21.20
CA GLY A 297 -10.23 -16.61 21.76
C GLY A 297 -10.79 -15.67 20.68
N ASP A 298 -10.78 -14.36 20.96
CA ASP A 298 -11.33 -13.31 20.09
C ASP A 298 -10.28 -12.65 19.18
N GLY A 299 -9.04 -13.16 19.16
CA GLY A 299 -7.95 -12.63 18.35
C GLY A 299 -7.30 -11.36 18.90
N SER A 300 -7.76 -10.81 20.04
CA SER A 300 -7.24 -9.57 20.65
C SER A 300 -5.75 -9.62 21.03
N ARG A 301 -5.18 -10.82 21.12
CA ARG A 301 -3.76 -11.06 21.45
C ARG A 301 -2.85 -11.09 20.22
N VAL A 302 -3.35 -10.80 19.03
CA VAL A 302 -2.56 -10.77 17.81
C VAL A 302 -2.73 -9.43 17.12
N ARG A 303 -1.63 -8.88 16.60
CA ARG A 303 -1.65 -7.74 15.71
C ARG A 303 -1.29 -8.22 14.31
N ILE A 304 -2.09 -7.78 13.34
CA ILE A 304 -1.91 -8.08 11.92
C ILE A 304 -1.80 -6.76 11.17
N THR A 305 -0.56 -6.40 10.83
CA THR A 305 -0.23 -5.27 9.98
C THR A 305 -0.21 -5.75 8.54
N ASN A 306 -1.15 -5.31 7.69
CA ASN A 306 -1.23 -5.81 6.32
C ASN A 306 -1.66 -4.74 5.32
N LYS A 307 -1.56 -5.10 4.04
CA LYS A 307 -2.33 -4.46 2.98
C LYS A 307 -2.70 -5.49 1.92
N CYS A 308 -4.00 -5.73 1.76
CA CYS A 308 -4.52 -6.61 0.72
C CYS A 308 -4.81 -5.86 -0.60
N GLY A 309 -5.09 -6.63 -1.65
CA GLY A 309 -5.65 -6.17 -2.89
C GLY A 309 -6.54 -7.23 -3.52
N GLN A 310 -7.62 -6.81 -4.17
CA GLN A 310 -8.51 -7.69 -4.92
C GLN A 310 -8.96 -6.99 -6.21
N ALA A 311 -8.72 -7.61 -7.37
CA ALA A 311 -9.18 -7.19 -8.69
C ALA A 311 -8.82 -8.23 -9.76
N PHE A 312 -9.57 -8.26 -10.86
CA PHE A 312 -9.29 -9.12 -12.03
C PHE A 312 -9.19 -10.62 -11.68
N GLY A 313 -9.96 -11.09 -10.70
CA GLY A 313 -9.90 -12.45 -10.19
C GLY A 313 -8.78 -12.70 -9.18
N PHE A 314 -7.85 -11.76 -8.96
CA PHE A 314 -6.81 -11.93 -7.95
C PHE A 314 -7.27 -11.50 -6.57
N SER A 315 -6.97 -12.31 -5.55
CA SER A 315 -6.95 -11.91 -4.13
C SER A 315 -5.53 -12.02 -3.60
N VAL A 316 -5.00 -10.91 -3.08
CA VAL A 316 -3.62 -10.76 -2.61
C VAL A 316 -3.65 -10.23 -1.19
N ASP A 317 -2.86 -10.81 -0.29
CA ASP A 317 -2.61 -10.23 1.03
C ASP A 317 -1.14 -10.37 1.40
N ASN A 318 -0.63 -9.38 2.14
CA ASN A 318 0.74 -9.29 2.61
C ASN A 318 0.73 -8.73 4.02
N ALA A 319 1.03 -9.59 4.99
CA ALA A 319 0.85 -9.32 6.40
C ALA A 319 2.09 -9.65 7.22
N PHE A 320 2.25 -8.89 8.30
CA PHE A 320 3.13 -9.15 9.41
C PHE A 320 2.25 -9.46 10.61
N VAL A 321 2.47 -10.63 11.20
CA VAL A 321 1.67 -11.19 12.28
C VAL A 321 2.55 -11.30 13.51
N GLU A 322 2.13 -10.64 14.58
CA GLU A 322 2.85 -10.59 15.85
C GLU A 322 1.88 -10.88 17.00
N TRP A 323 2.38 -11.63 17.98
CA TRP A 323 1.67 -11.83 19.24
C TRP A 323 1.89 -10.63 20.16
N ILE A 324 0.82 -10.14 20.77
CA ILE A 324 0.81 -8.95 21.62
C ILE A 324 0.11 -9.19 22.97
N GLY A 325 -0.22 -10.44 23.31
CA GLY A 325 -0.91 -10.80 24.54
C GLY A 325 0.04 -11.12 25.70
N GLY A 326 -0.19 -10.53 26.88
CA GLY A 326 0.50 -10.87 28.13
C GLY A 326 1.95 -10.36 28.19
N GLY A 327 2.54 -10.33 29.39
CA GLY A 327 3.95 -9.97 29.60
C GLY A 327 4.92 -10.98 28.97
N GLU A 328 6.23 -10.78 29.16
CA GLU A 328 7.30 -11.63 28.59
C GLU A 328 7.12 -13.14 28.87
N ASP A 329 6.33 -13.50 29.89
CA ASP A 329 6.19 -14.85 30.46
C ASP A 329 4.94 -15.66 30.03
N GLU A 330 3.98 -15.11 29.27
CA GLU A 330 2.70 -15.83 28.99
C GLU A 330 2.71 -16.75 27.76
N ASP A 331 3.52 -16.47 26.74
CA ASP A 331 3.72 -17.35 25.57
C ASP A 331 5.05 -17.00 24.88
N GLU A 332 6.15 -17.46 25.47
CA GLU A 332 7.51 -17.18 24.97
C GLU A 332 7.69 -17.56 23.50
N ASN A 333 7.03 -18.63 23.05
CA ASN A 333 7.19 -19.10 21.68
C ASN A 333 6.54 -18.14 20.68
N ARG A 334 5.32 -17.68 20.95
CA ARG A 334 4.67 -16.69 20.07
C ARG A 334 5.38 -15.34 20.11
N ASN A 335 5.83 -14.90 21.28
CA ASN A 335 6.63 -13.68 21.46
C ASN A 335 7.93 -13.70 20.64
N LYS A 336 8.63 -14.84 20.61
CA LYS A 336 9.91 -15.00 19.90
C LYS A 336 9.76 -15.21 18.39
N ASN A 337 8.54 -15.50 17.91
CA ASN A 337 8.31 -15.91 16.52
C ASN A 337 7.18 -15.11 15.84
N PRO A 338 7.32 -13.79 15.66
CA PRO A 338 6.49 -13.07 14.70
C PRO A 338 6.84 -13.55 13.29
N PHE A 339 5.88 -13.50 12.36
CA PHE A 339 6.07 -14.00 11.01
C PHE A 339 5.45 -13.09 9.96
N TYR A 340 5.92 -13.25 8.72
CA TYR A 340 5.34 -12.62 7.54
C TYR A 340 4.62 -13.68 6.72
N LEU A 341 3.47 -13.32 6.17
CA LEU A 341 2.73 -14.14 5.23
C LEU A 341 2.30 -13.28 4.06
N ALA A 342 2.68 -13.67 2.85
CA ALA A 342 2.24 -13.03 1.62
C ALA A 342 1.72 -14.13 0.68
N ALA A 343 0.53 -13.91 0.10
CA ALA A 343 -0.09 -14.85 -0.82
C ALA A 343 -0.88 -14.12 -1.90
N ALA A 344 -0.98 -14.76 -3.07
CA ALA A 344 -1.85 -14.37 -4.16
C ALA A 344 -2.54 -15.63 -4.70
N ILE A 345 -3.84 -15.53 -4.97
CA ILE A 345 -4.64 -16.56 -5.63
C ILE A 345 -5.50 -15.91 -6.72
N GLU A 346 -5.66 -16.57 -7.86
CA GLU A 346 -6.59 -16.18 -8.92
C GLU A 346 -7.83 -17.08 -8.90
N THR A 347 -9.01 -16.47 -8.85
CA THR A 347 -10.33 -17.10 -8.94
C THR A 347 -11.09 -16.44 -10.09
N ASN A 348 -10.92 -16.99 -11.29
CA ASN A 348 -11.49 -16.51 -12.55
C ASN A 348 -11.81 -17.71 -13.45
N ALA A 349 -12.78 -18.53 -13.06
CA ALA A 349 -13.02 -19.81 -13.74
C ALA A 349 -13.49 -19.65 -15.21
N ASN A 350 -14.25 -18.60 -15.52
CA ASN A 350 -14.71 -18.29 -16.88
C ASN A 350 -13.59 -17.71 -17.76
N GLY A 351 -12.50 -17.19 -17.16
CA GLY A 351 -11.37 -16.59 -17.85
C GLY A 351 -11.66 -15.21 -18.46
N VAL A 352 -12.75 -14.55 -18.05
CA VAL A 352 -13.15 -13.22 -18.54
C VAL A 352 -12.80 -12.19 -17.48
N VAL A 353 -11.98 -11.20 -17.84
CA VAL A 353 -11.62 -10.11 -16.94
C VAL A 353 -12.62 -8.94 -17.08
N ASN A 354 -12.92 -8.23 -16.00
CA ASN A 354 -13.87 -7.11 -15.93
C ASN A 354 -15.35 -7.47 -16.17
N ASP A 355 -15.75 -8.73 -16.02
CA ASP A 355 -17.17 -9.11 -16.05
C ASP A 355 -17.81 -9.15 -14.65
N ASP A 356 -17.03 -8.86 -13.61
CA ASP A 356 -17.40 -8.91 -12.19
C ASP A 356 -17.88 -10.29 -11.70
N VAL A 357 -17.52 -11.36 -12.41
CA VAL A 357 -17.84 -12.75 -12.04
C VAL A 357 -16.57 -13.46 -11.55
N TYR A 358 -16.34 -13.40 -10.24
CA TYR A 358 -15.17 -14.00 -9.58
C TYR A 358 -15.58 -14.84 -8.36
N GLU A 359 -14.89 -15.96 -8.13
CA GLU A 359 -15.16 -16.84 -6.98
C GLU A 359 -14.44 -16.38 -5.70
N TYR A 360 -14.48 -15.08 -5.39
CA TYR A 360 -13.78 -14.51 -4.24
C TYR A 360 -14.28 -15.08 -2.91
N ALA A 361 -15.58 -14.96 -2.64
CA ALA A 361 -16.17 -15.38 -1.37
C ALA A 361 -16.19 -16.90 -1.21
N ASP A 362 -16.43 -17.63 -2.32
CA ASP A 362 -16.60 -19.09 -2.27
C ASP A 362 -15.28 -19.87 -2.31
N VAL A 363 -14.20 -19.27 -2.85
CA VAL A 363 -12.91 -19.96 -3.05
C VAL A 363 -11.74 -19.17 -2.47
N ALA A 364 -11.54 -17.91 -2.87
CA ALA A 364 -10.34 -17.16 -2.50
C ALA A 364 -10.26 -16.89 -1.00
N GLU A 365 -11.34 -16.37 -0.41
CA GLU A 365 -11.39 -16.02 1.02
C GLU A 365 -11.23 -17.26 1.92
N PRO A 366 -11.97 -18.38 1.73
CA PRO A 366 -11.74 -19.61 2.49
C PRO A 366 -10.32 -20.18 2.34
N PHE A 367 -9.72 -20.06 1.15
CA PHE A 367 -8.33 -20.49 0.92
C PHE A 367 -7.34 -19.64 1.73
N MET A 368 -7.45 -18.31 1.67
CA MET A 368 -6.57 -17.39 2.40
C MET A 368 -6.68 -17.57 3.90
N ASP A 369 -7.90 -17.76 4.38
CA ASP A 369 -8.24 -18.02 5.77
C ASP A 369 -7.62 -19.35 6.27
N ALA A 370 -7.80 -20.45 5.52
CA ALA A 370 -7.19 -21.75 5.85
C ALA A 370 -5.65 -21.73 5.77
N LEU A 371 -5.08 -21.01 4.80
CA LEU A 371 -3.64 -20.81 4.67
C LEU A 371 -3.08 -20.10 5.91
N ALA A 372 -3.72 -19.00 6.33
CA ALA A 372 -3.31 -18.22 7.49
C ALA A 372 -3.35 -19.04 8.78
N GLU A 373 -4.42 -19.81 8.99
CA GLU A 373 -4.54 -20.71 10.14
C GLU A 373 -3.41 -21.76 10.14
N THR A 374 -3.17 -22.39 9.00
CA THR A 374 -2.15 -23.44 8.86
C THR A 374 -0.76 -22.91 9.15
N VAL A 375 -0.41 -21.76 8.57
CA VAL A 375 0.90 -21.12 8.78
C VAL A 375 1.07 -20.68 10.23
N ALA A 376 0.07 -20.03 10.82
CA ALA A 376 0.12 -19.58 12.21
C ALA A 376 0.30 -20.77 13.17
N ARG A 377 -0.45 -21.86 12.96
CA ARG A 377 -0.28 -23.10 13.75
C ARG A 377 1.11 -23.69 13.56
N TRP A 378 1.64 -23.73 12.34
CA TRP A 378 2.99 -24.24 12.07
C TRP A 378 4.07 -23.41 12.79
N VAL A 379 4.07 -22.08 12.61
CA VAL A 379 5.06 -21.19 13.22
C VAL A 379 5.02 -21.25 14.75
N TRP A 380 3.83 -21.30 15.35
CA TRP A 380 3.66 -21.21 16.80
C TRP A 380 3.51 -22.55 17.54
N ARG A 381 3.33 -23.69 16.86
CA ARG A 381 3.35 -25.03 17.48
C ARG A 381 4.68 -25.75 17.37
N GLU A 382 5.47 -25.52 16.31
CA GLU A 382 6.66 -26.36 16.01
C GLU A 382 7.96 -25.98 16.74
N ARG A 383 7.92 -25.11 17.74
CA ARG A 383 9.14 -24.73 18.50
C ARG A 383 9.11 -25.07 19.98
N GLU A 384 8.12 -25.87 20.40
CA GLU A 384 8.07 -26.52 21.72
C GLU A 384 8.83 -27.85 21.77
N LYS A 385 9.60 -28.20 20.73
CA LYS A 385 10.52 -29.34 20.68
C LYS A 385 11.85 -28.90 20.09
#